data_AF-A0A812KD61-F1
#
_entry.id   AF-A0A812KD61-F1
#
_cell.length_a   1.000
_cell.length_b   1.000
_cell.length_c   1.000
_cell.angle_alpha   90.00
_cell.angle_beta   90.00
_cell.angle_gamma   90.00
#
_symmetry.space_group_name_H-M   'P 1'
#
loop_
_entity.id
_entity.type
_entity.pdbx_description
1 polymer ?
#
loop_
_entity_poly.entity_id
_entity_poly.type
_entity_poly.pdbx_seq_one_letter_code
_entity_poly.pdbx_strand_id
1 'polypeptide(L)'
;MVSGPVQIAKRAFVSLLLALAQQYGLDVKINRDSEEKSLEAAYRKVVRRVHPDKGGNVADAQRLQAAREAWHSSKSHGRLPVRKEKTMKGRELPLLPAQNRKAFMIRSSSCLLTYHVSATTLWREFTKFVQQNMVSWGVQRWCVSMELCESGKPHVHLMVQFHTALETRDVHDFCFGQSRPNASATDLCGEGLCRKRVQQSIDRGFFYVFADKIGTVRGPDGLVCTEGNYLPCWTSSLLKYQVLGKWPETLWKQRKITSDVYEELLFLTRDGVISRQRNLRACQDRVEEELARQAVENRVQRIRGNPEIYRPFPVVPGVQEWLQLFAKDALRYPILIVLGASRAGKTEYAKSLFRRPLELKIGCLEFFPDTMRQFKRGYHDAIVLDDIRNLQFLVDHQEKVQGKYDCLVEFGSTAGGTCAFHVDLFGVPVVATVNYSTQNLGFLDNHDWLANPGNRVVVQL
;
A
#
# COMPACT_ATOMS: atom_id res chain seq x y z
N MET A 1 21.94 -43.24 -13.08
CA MET A 1 21.74 -42.50 -11.82
C MET A 1 20.79 -41.33 -12.07
N VAL A 2 19.57 -41.39 -11.53
CA VAL A 2 18.57 -40.32 -11.69
C VAL A 2 19.05 -39.10 -10.90
N SER A 3 19.30 -37.99 -11.58
CA SER A 3 19.73 -36.75 -10.91
C SER A 3 18.54 -36.18 -10.13
N GLY A 4 18.70 -35.93 -8.83
CA GLY A 4 17.62 -35.41 -8.01
C GLY A 4 17.14 -34.01 -8.46
N PRO A 5 15.91 -33.59 -8.10
CA PRO A 5 15.33 -32.31 -8.52
C PRO A 5 16.24 -31.09 -8.24
N VAL A 6 16.96 -31.13 -7.11
CA VAL A 6 17.94 -30.10 -6.72
C VAL A 6 19.13 -30.03 -7.68
N GLN A 7 19.62 -31.19 -8.13
CA GLN A 7 20.75 -31.25 -9.06
C GLN A 7 20.34 -30.78 -10.45
N ILE A 8 19.11 -31.07 -10.89
CA ILE A 8 18.57 -30.59 -12.15
C ILE A 8 18.45 -29.06 -12.13
N ALA A 9 17.85 -28.50 -11.07
CA ALA A 9 17.71 -27.06 -10.92
C ALA A 9 19.07 -26.34 -10.79
N LYS A 10 20.03 -26.94 -10.06
CA LYS A 10 21.40 -26.42 -9.95
C LYS A 10 22.10 -26.42 -11.31
N ARG A 11 21.95 -27.48 -12.12
CA ARG A 11 22.54 -27.56 -13.47
C ARG A 11 21.94 -26.50 -14.39
N ALA A 12 20.61 -26.36 -14.41
CA ALA A 12 19.94 -25.34 -15.21
C ALA A 12 20.41 -23.92 -14.84
N PHE A 13 20.55 -23.64 -13.55
CA PHE A 13 21.05 -22.35 -13.07
C PHE A 13 22.50 -22.09 -13.47
N VAL A 14 23.39 -23.08 -13.32
CA VAL A 14 24.81 -22.96 -13.75
C VAL A 14 24.93 -22.77 -15.25
N SER A 15 24.18 -23.53 -16.06
CA SER A 15 24.17 -23.40 -17.52
C SER A 15 23.72 -22.01 -17.96
N LEU A 16 22.68 -21.46 -17.33
CA LEU A 16 22.20 -20.11 -17.65
C LEU A 16 23.21 -19.03 -17.24
N LEU A 17 23.86 -19.18 -16.08
CA LEU A 17 24.92 -18.26 -15.64
C LEU A 17 26.09 -18.23 -16.63
N LEU A 18 26.53 -19.39 -17.13
CA LEU A 18 27.63 -19.47 -18.11
C LEU A 18 27.22 -18.88 -19.47
N ALA A 19 26.01 -19.16 -19.94
CA ALA A 19 25.51 -18.62 -21.20
C ALA A 19 25.41 -17.09 -21.16
N LEU A 20 24.82 -16.53 -20.10
CA LEU A 20 24.72 -15.07 -19.93
C LEU A 20 26.09 -14.44 -19.64
N ALA A 21 26.98 -15.12 -18.91
CA ALA A 21 28.35 -14.63 -18.72
C ALA A 21 29.08 -14.51 -20.08
N GLN A 22 28.96 -15.51 -20.96
CA GLN A 22 29.54 -15.47 -22.30
C GLN A 22 28.91 -14.36 -23.16
N GLN A 23 27.57 -14.25 -23.18
CA GLN A 23 26.84 -13.24 -23.96
C GLN A 23 27.19 -11.80 -23.55
N TYR A 24 27.44 -11.57 -22.26
CA TYR A 24 27.74 -10.24 -21.71
C TYR A 24 29.25 -10.03 -21.44
N GLY A 25 30.13 -10.90 -21.95
CA GLY A 25 31.59 -10.74 -21.86
C GLY A 25 32.17 -10.80 -20.44
N LEU A 26 31.59 -11.61 -19.55
CA LEU A 26 32.02 -11.78 -18.16
C LEU A 26 32.80 -13.09 -17.98
N ASP A 27 33.99 -13.04 -17.40
CA ASP A 27 34.70 -14.24 -16.95
C ASP A 27 34.10 -14.76 -15.63
N VAL A 28 33.56 -15.98 -15.64
CA VAL A 28 32.96 -16.66 -14.49
C VAL A 28 33.43 -18.12 -14.47
N LYS A 29 34.22 -18.49 -13.47
CA LYS A 29 34.73 -19.86 -13.29
C LYS A 29 33.84 -20.64 -12.31
N ILE A 30 32.74 -21.18 -12.82
CA ILE A 30 31.82 -22.06 -12.07
C ILE A 30 31.49 -23.32 -12.86
N ASN A 31 31.12 -24.38 -12.15
CA ASN A 31 30.63 -25.63 -12.71
C ASN A 31 29.51 -26.20 -11.82
N ARG A 32 28.91 -27.33 -12.24
CA ARG A 32 27.80 -27.97 -11.52
C ARG A 32 28.15 -28.41 -10.09
N ASP A 33 29.43 -28.61 -9.82
CA ASP A 33 29.96 -29.08 -8.53
C ASP A 33 30.43 -27.91 -7.64
N SER A 34 30.39 -26.68 -8.16
CA SER A 34 30.78 -25.48 -7.41
C SER A 34 29.92 -25.27 -6.17
N GLU A 35 30.56 -24.76 -5.11
CA GLU A 35 29.88 -24.41 -3.87
C GLU A 35 28.85 -23.31 -4.08
N GLU A 36 27.81 -23.31 -3.25
CA GLU A 36 26.72 -22.33 -3.29
C GLU A 36 27.21 -20.88 -3.20
N LYS A 37 28.23 -20.64 -2.36
CA LYS A 37 28.82 -19.31 -2.21
C LYS A 37 29.43 -18.80 -3.51
N SER A 38 30.07 -19.69 -4.29
CA SER A 38 30.66 -19.36 -5.58
C SER A 38 29.60 -19.10 -6.65
N LEU A 39 28.49 -19.85 -6.62
CA LEU A 39 27.35 -19.64 -7.53
C LEU A 39 26.63 -18.31 -7.26
N GLU A 40 26.45 -17.94 -5.99
CA GLU A 40 25.86 -16.66 -5.60
C GLU A 40 26.78 -15.48 -5.95
N ALA A 41 28.10 -15.64 -5.83
CA ALA A 41 29.07 -14.64 -6.27
C ALA A 41 29.03 -14.44 -7.80
N ALA A 42 28.98 -15.53 -8.56
CA ALA A 42 28.81 -15.51 -10.02
C ALA A 42 27.50 -14.81 -10.43
N TYR A 43 26.39 -15.17 -9.78
CA TYR A 43 25.09 -14.54 -10.00
C TYR A 43 25.14 -13.03 -9.81
N ARG A 44 25.73 -12.53 -8.72
CA ARG A 44 25.86 -11.08 -8.48
C ARG A 44 26.69 -10.38 -9.55
N LYS A 45 27.70 -11.06 -10.12
CA LYS A 45 28.53 -10.51 -11.21
C LYS A 45 27.72 -10.42 -12.51
N VAL A 46 26.96 -11.46 -12.84
CA VAL A 46 26.14 -11.53 -14.06
C VAL A 46 24.93 -10.58 -14.00
N VAL A 47 24.17 -10.57 -12.89
CA VAL A 47 22.95 -9.75 -12.79
C VAL A 47 23.23 -8.25 -12.93
N ARG A 48 24.41 -7.77 -12.49
CA ARG A 48 24.82 -6.37 -12.64
C ARG A 48 24.97 -5.92 -14.09
N ARG A 49 25.20 -6.85 -15.03
CA ARG A 49 25.31 -6.54 -16.46
C ARG A 49 24.03 -6.86 -17.23
N VAL A 50 23.28 -7.86 -16.77
CA VAL A 50 22.02 -8.28 -17.39
C VAL A 50 20.86 -7.33 -17.04
N HIS A 51 20.98 -6.51 -15.99
CA HIS A 51 19.93 -5.57 -15.58
C HIS A 51 19.65 -4.48 -16.65
N PRO A 52 18.37 -4.14 -16.93
CA PRO A 52 17.98 -3.13 -17.93
C PRO A 52 18.66 -1.78 -17.74
N ASP A 53 18.76 -1.30 -16.50
CA ASP A 53 19.42 -0.03 -16.15
C ASP A 53 20.92 0.03 -16.47
N LYS A 54 21.53 -1.11 -16.85
CA LYS A 54 22.93 -1.22 -17.24
C LYS A 54 23.11 -1.65 -18.71
N GLY A 55 22.05 -1.53 -19.51
CA GLY A 55 22.02 -1.87 -20.92
C GLY A 55 21.75 -3.34 -21.22
N GLY A 56 21.28 -4.11 -20.23
CA GLY A 56 20.92 -5.51 -20.39
C GLY A 56 19.47 -5.75 -20.84
N ASN A 57 19.16 -6.98 -21.24
CA ASN A 57 17.82 -7.36 -21.69
C ASN A 57 16.93 -7.77 -20.51
N VAL A 58 15.71 -7.18 -20.43
CA VAL A 58 14.70 -7.50 -19.41
C VAL A 58 14.39 -9.00 -19.36
N ALA A 59 14.28 -9.67 -20.50
CA ALA A 59 13.97 -11.09 -20.58
C ALA A 59 15.09 -11.95 -19.99
N ASP A 60 16.35 -11.57 -20.21
CA ASP A 60 17.50 -12.28 -19.64
C ASP A 60 17.57 -12.09 -18.11
N ALA A 61 17.23 -10.89 -17.62
CA ALA A 61 17.17 -10.61 -16.18
C ALA A 61 16.09 -11.44 -15.48
N GLN A 62 14.91 -11.53 -16.09
CA GLN A 62 13.80 -12.34 -15.59
C GLN A 62 14.13 -13.85 -15.61
N ARG A 63 14.70 -14.36 -16.72
CA ARG A 63 15.12 -15.77 -16.84
C ARG A 63 16.17 -16.13 -15.78
N LEU A 64 17.14 -15.24 -15.55
CA LEU A 64 18.20 -15.44 -14.57
C LEU A 64 17.66 -15.48 -13.13
N GLN A 65 16.73 -14.58 -12.80
CA GLN A 65 16.07 -14.57 -11.49
C GLN A 65 15.20 -15.82 -11.28
N ALA A 66 14.41 -16.21 -12.28
CA ALA A 66 13.57 -17.42 -12.22
C ALA A 66 14.38 -18.70 -12.03
N ALA A 67 15.52 -18.83 -12.71
CA ALA A 67 16.42 -19.98 -12.54
C ALA A 67 17.03 -20.05 -11.14
N ARG A 68 17.37 -18.89 -10.54
CA ARG A 68 17.86 -18.80 -9.16
C ARG A 68 16.80 -19.21 -8.15
N GLU A 69 15.57 -18.73 -8.33
CA GLU A 69 14.43 -19.07 -7.46
C GLU A 69 14.05 -20.55 -7.56
N ALA A 70 14.05 -21.12 -8.77
CA ALA A 70 13.81 -22.55 -8.98
C ALA A 70 14.87 -23.41 -8.25
N TRP A 71 16.14 -23.02 -8.31
CA TRP A 71 17.21 -23.70 -7.57
C TRP A 71 17.02 -23.58 -6.05
N HIS A 72 16.71 -22.40 -5.50
CA HIS A 72 16.46 -22.24 -4.07
C HIS A 72 15.19 -22.98 -3.60
N SER A 73 14.14 -22.98 -4.40
CA SER A 73 12.89 -23.70 -4.11
C SER A 73 13.08 -25.22 -4.14
N SER A 74 13.93 -25.73 -5.03
CA SER A 74 14.28 -27.15 -5.03
C SER A 74 14.97 -27.59 -3.74
N LYS A 75 15.76 -26.71 -3.10
CA LYS A 75 16.43 -27.00 -1.82
C LYS A 75 15.45 -27.09 -0.65
N SER A 76 14.37 -26.31 -0.67
CA SER A 76 13.34 -26.37 0.38
C SER A 76 12.51 -27.65 0.30
N HIS A 77 12.40 -28.26 -0.88
CA HIS A 77 11.71 -29.54 -1.09
C HIS A 77 12.56 -30.78 -0.74
N GLY A 78 13.87 -30.62 -0.50
CA GLY A 78 14.77 -31.68 -0.04
C GLY A 78 14.73 -31.95 1.48
N ARG A 79 13.94 -31.17 2.24
CA ARG A 79 13.64 -31.44 3.65
C ARG A 79 12.14 -31.57 3.81
N LEU A 80 11.62 -32.78 3.66
CA LEU A 80 10.24 -33.08 4.07
C LEU A 80 10.13 -32.95 5.59
N PRO A 81 9.22 -32.11 6.12
CA PRO A 81 8.48 -32.49 7.30
C PRO A 81 7.58 -33.67 6.91
N VAL A 82 7.59 -34.73 7.70
CA VAL A 82 6.65 -35.85 7.57
C VAL A 82 5.23 -35.30 7.59
N ARG A 83 4.59 -35.23 6.41
CA ARG A 83 3.18 -34.87 6.25
C ARG A 83 2.44 -36.14 5.84
N LYS A 84 1.81 -36.79 6.82
CA LYS A 84 0.86 -37.88 6.59
C LYS A 84 -0.26 -37.39 5.66
N GLU A 85 -0.43 -38.08 4.54
CA GLU A 85 -1.61 -37.97 3.68
C GLU A 85 -2.86 -38.41 4.46
N LYS A 86 -3.91 -37.59 4.43
CA LYS A 86 -5.25 -38.00 4.86
C LYS A 86 -5.98 -38.55 3.63
N THR A 87 -6.03 -39.86 3.55
CA THR A 87 -6.99 -40.60 2.74
C THR A 87 -8.38 -40.40 3.34
N MET A 88 -9.34 -39.95 2.55
CA MET A 88 -10.76 -39.96 2.92
C MET A 88 -11.26 -41.42 2.93
N LYS A 89 -11.58 -41.95 4.10
CA LYS A 89 -12.62 -42.97 4.29
C LYS A 89 -13.39 -42.64 5.55
N GLY A 90 -14.70 -42.43 5.42
CA GLY A 90 -15.60 -42.35 6.55
C GLY A 90 -15.75 -43.72 7.20
N ARG A 91 -15.80 -43.75 8.53
CA ARG A 91 -16.88 -44.34 9.36
C ARG A 91 -16.50 -44.25 10.85
N GLU A 92 -17.47 -43.81 11.64
CA GLU A 92 -17.71 -44.00 13.08
C GLU A 92 -16.59 -43.75 14.12
N LEU A 93 -16.97 -42.93 15.11
CA LEU A 93 -16.20 -42.51 16.28
C LEU A 93 -15.87 -43.69 17.22
N PRO A 94 -14.64 -43.72 17.74
CA PRO A 94 -14.41 -44.10 19.13
C PRO A 94 -13.79 -42.94 19.91
N LEU A 95 -14.41 -42.64 21.05
CA LEU A 95 -13.90 -41.75 22.10
C LEU A 95 -12.49 -42.18 22.57
N LEU A 96 -11.48 -41.33 22.38
CA LEU A 96 -10.13 -41.46 22.97
C LEU A 96 -9.44 -40.07 23.12
N PRO A 97 -8.43 -39.91 24.00
CA PRO A 97 -8.40 -38.88 25.04
C PRO A 97 -7.46 -37.69 24.78
N ALA A 98 -7.59 -36.69 25.67
CA ALA A 98 -6.81 -35.47 25.86
C ALA A 98 -5.61 -35.21 24.92
N GLN A 99 -5.73 -34.11 24.17
CA GLN A 99 -4.70 -33.54 23.30
C GLN A 99 -3.36 -33.33 24.03
N ASN A 100 -2.29 -33.88 23.43
CA ASN A 100 -0.89 -33.61 23.74
C ASN A 100 -0.59 -32.10 23.68
N ARG A 101 -0.66 -31.41 24.83
CA ARG A 101 -0.08 -30.07 25.00
C ARG A 101 1.44 -30.24 25.06
N LYS A 102 2.19 -29.57 24.17
CA LYS A 102 3.66 -29.52 24.23
C LYS A 102 4.07 -29.08 25.64
N ALA A 103 4.98 -29.82 26.27
CA ALA A 103 5.49 -29.49 27.60
C ALA A 103 6.08 -28.07 27.58
N PHE A 104 5.75 -27.27 28.62
CA PHE A 104 6.36 -25.97 28.83
C PHE A 104 7.86 -26.13 28.98
N MET A 105 8.65 -25.36 28.21
CA MET A 105 10.10 -25.41 28.26
C MET A 105 10.66 -24.06 27.86
N ILE A 106 11.45 -23.46 28.75
CA ILE A 106 12.29 -22.30 28.45
C ILE A 106 13.72 -22.80 28.36
N ARG A 107 14.38 -22.53 27.23
CA ARG A 107 15.81 -22.80 27.00
C ARG A 107 16.43 -21.62 26.27
N SER A 108 16.54 -20.48 26.95
CA SER A 108 16.91 -19.21 26.32
C SER A 108 17.48 -18.22 27.34
N SER A 109 18.30 -17.27 26.87
CA SER A 109 18.75 -16.12 27.65
C SER A 109 17.67 -15.03 27.80
N SER A 110 16.59 -15.12 27.04
CA SER A 110 15.43 -14.23 27.15
C SER A 110 14.15 -14.91 26.67
N CYS A 111 13.01 -14.50 27.21
CA CYS A 111 11.71 -14.97 26.75
C CYS A 111 10.63 -13.88 26.88
N LEU A 112 9.63 -13.98 26.01
CA LEU A 112 8.38 -13.26 26.15
C LEU A 112 7.33 -14.22 26.71
N LEU A 113 6.77 -13.88 27.86
CA LEU A 113 5.71 -14.59 28.53
C LEU A 113 4.40 -13.82 28.32
N THR A 114 3.33 -14.53 27.95
CA THR A 114 2.00 -13.93 27.78
C THR A 114 1.00 -14.55 28.73
N TYR A 115 0.30 -13.72 29.50
CA TYR A 115 -0.67 -14.14 30.50
C TYR A 115 -2.05 -13.64 30.12
N HIS A 116 -3.06 -14.51 30.22
CA HIS A 116 -4.45 -14.04 30.19
C HIS A 116 -4.88 -13.78 31.63
N VAL A 117 -5.22 -12.52 31.93
CA VAL A 117 -5.68 -12.11 33.27
C VAL A 117 -7.18 -11.87 33.24
N SER A 118 -7.85 -11.97 34.39
CA SER A 118 -9.30 -11.84 34.46
C SER A 118 -9.77 -10.38 34.43
N ALA A 119 -8.94 -9.44 34.90
CA ALA A 119 -9.29 -8.03 35.00
C ALA A 119 -8.07 -7.11 34.86
N THR A 120 -8.30 -5.87 34.43
CA THR A 120 -7.26 -4.84 34.33
C THR A 120 -6.79 -4.33 35.69
N THR A 121 -7.62 -4.45 36.72
CA THR A 121 -7.29 -4.09 38.11
C THR A 121 -6.12 -4.89 38.69
N LEU A 122 -5.85 -6.07 38.13
CA LEU A 122 -4.73 -6.94 38.55
C LEU A 122 -3.35 -6.42 38.11
N TRP A 123 -3.28 -5.29 37.40
CA TRP A 123 -2.01 -4.72 36.93
C TRP A 123 -0.98 -4.55 38.05
N ARG A 124 -1.35 -3.90 39.16
CA ARG A 124 -0.44 -3.64 40.30
C ARG A 124 0.00 -4.93 41.01
N GLU A 125 -0.91 -5.90 41.10
CA GLU A 125 -0.59 -7.20 41.69
C GLU A 125 0.37 -8.00 40.79
N PHE A 126 0.18 -7.92 39.48
CA PHE A 126 1.06 -8.56 38.49
C PHE A 126 2.47 -7.96 38.52
N THR A 127 2.60 -6.63 38.54
CA THR A 127 3.92 -5.99 38.60
C THR A 127 4.65 -6.33 39.89
N LYS A 128 3.95 -6.34 41.03
CA LYS A 128 4.50 -6.81 42.31
C LYS A 128 4.94 -8.27 42.26
N PHE A 129 4.14 -9.16 41.65
CA PHE A 129 4.51 -10.56 41.44
C PHE A 129 5.81 -10.68 40.64
N VAL A 130 5.96 -9.94 39.54
CA VAL A 130 7.21 -9.96 38.75
C VAL A 130 8.38 -9.51 39.60
N GLN A 131 8.26 -8.37 40.28
CA GLN A 131 9.33 -7.80 41.12
C GLN A 131 9.79 -8.76 42.22
N GLN A 132 8.86 -9.45 42.89
CA GLN A 132 9.15 -10.40 43.98
C GLN A 132 9.89 -11.66 43.49
N ASN A 133 9.67 -12.08 42.25
CA ASN A 133 10.25 -13.32 41.72
C ASN A 133 11.51 -13.10 40.88
N MET A 134 11.89 -11.85 40.56
CA MET A 134 13.05 -11.55 39.70
C MET A 134 14.34 -12.27 40.13
N VAL A 135 14.66 -12.23 41.42
CA VAL A 135 15.89 -12.84 41.97
C VAL A 135 15.83 -14.36 41.83
N SER A 136 14.69 -14.97 42.21
CA SER A 136 14.51 -16.43 42.12
C SER A 136 14.55 -16.95 40.68
N TRP A 137 14.03 -16.17 39.72
CA TRP A 137 14.08 -16.50 38.30
C TRP A 137 15.43 -16.21 37.65
N GLY A 138 16.37 -15.56 38.36
CA GLY A 138 17.64 -15.11 37.78
C GLY A 138 17.47 -14.06 36.69
N VAL A 139 16.45 -13.19 36.79
CA VAL A 139 16.14 -12.16 35.80
C VAL A 139 16.98 -10.90 36.05
N GLN A 140 17.73 -10.50 35.03
CA GLN A 140 18.50 -9.26 35.03
C GLN A 140 17.66 -8.07 34.54
N ARG A 141 16.89 -8.28 33.46
CA ARG A 141 16.14 -7.22 32.79
C ARG A 141 14.71 -7.67 32.54
N TRP A 142 13.75 -6.77 32.75
CA TRP A 142 12.34 -7.04 32.51
C TRP A 142 11.60 -5.78 32.04
N CYS A 143 10.55 -6.02 31.26
CA CYS A 143 9.55 -5.04 30.89
C CYS A 143 8.22 -5.78 30.72
N VAL A 144 7.14 -5.17 31.18
CA VAL A 144 5.79 -5.71 31.10
C VAL A 144 4.83 -4.66 30.57
N SER A 145 3.85 -5.08 29.78
CA SER A 145 2.72 -4.28 29.34
C SER A 145 1.41 -5.05 29.48
N MET A 146 0.32 -4.33 29.75
CA MET A 146 -1.03 -4.88 29.71
C MET A 146 -1.79 -4.36 28.48
N GLU A 147 -2.45 -5.27 27.77
CA GLU A 147 -3.18 -5.01 26.53
C GLU A 147 -4.56 -5.68 26.56
N LEU A 148 -5.52 -5.12 25.83
CA LEU A 148 -6.81 -5.75 25.53
C LEU A 148 -6.67 -6.53 24.22
N CYS A 149 -7.14 -7.77 24.21
CA CYS A 149 -7.28 -8.50 22.95
C CYS A 149 -8.52 -8.02 22.18
N GLU A 150 -8.69 -8.49 20.95
CA GLU A 150 -9.87 -8.16 20.12
C GLU A 150 -11.21 -8.49 20.79
N SER A 151 -11.23 -9.50 21.68
CA SER A 151 -12.43 -9.84 22.47
C SER A 151 -12.67 -8.94 23.69
N GLY A 152 -11.85 -7.90 23.88
CA GLY A 152 -11.90 -6.98 25.02
C GLY A 152 -11.33 -7.56 26.33
N LYS A 153 -10.81 -8.79 26.33
CA LYS A 153 -10.22 -9.41 27.53
C LYS A 153 -8.77 -8.95 27.73
N PRO A 154 -8.36 -8.63 28.97
CA PRO A 154 -7.00 -8.21 29.24
C PRO A 154 -6.02 -9.38 29.17
N HIS A 155 -4.83 -9.08 28.68
CA HIS A 155 -3.67 -9.96 28.70
C HIS A 155 -2.41 -9.15 28.98
N VAL A 156 -1.39 -9.82 29.49
CA VAL A 156 -0.13 -9.20 29.91
C VAL A 156 1.01 -9.82 29.14
N HIS A 157 1.85 -8.98 28.55
CA HIS A 157 3.10 -9.37 27.92
C HIS A 157 4.26 -9.01 28.84
N LEU A 158 5.07 -10.00 29.22
CA LEU A 158 6.25 -9.85 30.08
C LEU A 158 7.48 -10.32 29.30
N MET A 159 8.35 -9.38 28.92
CA MET A 159 9.66 -9.69 28.36
C MET A 159 10.68 -9.75 29.49
N VAL A 160 11.44 -10.84 29.57
CA VAL A 160 12.54 -11.01 30.53
C VAL A 160 13.83 -11.42 29.85
N GLN A 161 14.95 -10.97 30.42
CA GLN A 161 16.31 -11.42 30.10
C GLN A 161 16.99 -11.89 31.38
N PHE A 162 17.54 -13.10 31.33
CA PHE A 162 18.16 -13.78 32.46
C PHE A 162 19.66 -13.46 32.55
N HIS A 163 20.25 -13.57 33.75
CA HIS A 163 21.69 -13.45 33.96
C HIS A 163 22.48 -14.54 33.23
N THR A 164 21.94 -15.76 33.22
CA THR A 164 22.43 -16.92 32.47
C THR A 164 21.26 -17.54 31.72
N ALA A 165 21.53 -18.27 30.63
CA ALA A 165 20.45 -18.92 29.89
C ALA A 165 19.66 -19.85 30.82
N LEU A 166 18.37 -19.59 30.97
CA LEU A 166 17.48 -20.39 31.79
C LEU A 166 17.10 -21.66 31.03
N GLU A 167 17.27 -22.81 31.67
CA GLU A 167 16.77 -24.09 31.21
C GLU A 167 15.81 -24.66 32.26
N THR A 168 14.51 -24.50 32.04
CA THR A 168 13.47 -25.01 32.95
C THR A 168 12.30 -25.61 32.19
N ARG A 169 11.70 -26.63 32.79
CA ARG A 169 10.42 -27.22 32.38
C ARG A 169 9.30 -26.90 33.36
N ASP A 170 9.64 -26.27 34.49
CA ASP A 170 8.69 -25.93 35.51
C ASP A 170 7.96 -24.63 35.13
N VAL A 171 6.66 -24.75 34.91
CA VAL A 171 5.78 -23.60 34.65
C VAL A 171 5.26 -22.97 35.93
N HIS A 172 5.30 -23.69 37.05
CA HIS A 172 4.68 -23.28 38.31
C HIS A 172 5.33 -22.02 38.86
N ASP A 173 6.66 -21.91 38.76
CA ASP A 173 7.41 -20.72 39.18
C ASP A 173 6.99 -19.45 38.44
N PHE A 174 6.42 -19.57 37.24
CA PHE A 174 5.98 -18.45 36.42
C PHE A 174 4.47 -18.22 36.45
N CYS A 175 3.70 -18.99 37.24
CA CYS A 175 2.24 -18.85 37.30
C CYS A 175 1.84 -17.63 38.13
N PHE A 176 0.95 -16.80 37.58
CA PHE A 176 0.34 -15.69 38.31
C PHE A 176 -1.09 -16.08 38.71
N GLY A 177 -1.28 -16.45 39.97
CA GLY A 177 -2.54 -17.01 40.45
C GLY A 177 -2.91 -18.27 39.68
N GLN A 178 -4.07 -18.28 39.02
CA GLN A 178 -4.50 -19.38 38.15
C GLN A 178 -4.02 -19.24 36.68
N SER A 179 -3.38 -18.12 36.34
CA SER A 179 -2.93 -17.85 34.98
C SER A 179 -1.56 -18.48 34.70
N ARG A 180 -1.52 -19.39 33.74
CA ARG A 180 -0.28 -19.98 33.23
C ARG A 180 0.24 -19.15 32.05
N PRO A 181 1.54 -18.81 32.03
CA PRO A 181 2.09 -18.10 30.89
C PRO A 181 2.14 -18.99 29.65
N ASN A 182 1.86 -18.38 28.50
CA ASN A 182 2.27 -18.90 27.22
C ASN A 182 3.68 -18.38 26.88
N ALA A 183 4.63 -19.29 26.78
CA ALA A 183 5.96 -19.03 26.24
C ALA A 183 6.03 -19.64 24.84
N SER A 184 6.09 -18.81 23.80
CA SER A 184 6.18 -19.27 22.42
C SER A 184 7.45 -18.76 21.76
N ALA A 185 8.10 -19.64 20.98
CA ALA A 185 9.25 -19.27 20.14
C ALA A 185 8.77 -18.54 18.88
N THR A 186 8.08 -17.41 19.06
CA THR A 186 7.64 -16.55 17.97
C THR A 186 8.54 -15.35 17.91
N ASP A 187 9.01 -15.04 16.71
CA ASP A 187 9.65 -13.77 16.47
C ASP A 187 8.59 -12.70 16.21
N LEU A 188 8.51 -11.72 17.13
CA LEU A 188 7.42 -10.77 17.29
C LEU A 188 7.20 -9.85 16.09
N CYS A 189 8.20 -9.75 15.21
CA CYS A 189 8.20 -8.88 14.03
C CYS A 189 8.54 -9.59 12.69
N GLY A 190 8.69 -10.92 12.68
CA GLY A 190 9.01 -11.71 11.47
C GLY A 190 10.45 -11.65 10.93
N GLU A 191 11.39 -11.01 11.64
CA GLU A 191 12.82 -10.89 11.31
C GLU A 191 13.74 -12.00 11.86
N GLY A 192 13.24 -12.88 12.73
CA GLY A 192 13.99 -13.89 13.47
C GLY A 192 14.95 -13.32 14.54
N LEU A 193 15.54 -14.24 15.31
CA LEU A 193 16.64 -13.93 16.22
C LEU A 193 17.94 -13.80 15.41
N CYS A 194 18.53 -12.60 15.38
CA CYS A 194 19.82 -12.40 14.72
C CYS A 194 20.96 -12.98 15.59
N ARG A 195 21.49 -14.15 15.23
CA ARG A 195 22.59 -14.79 15.98
C ARG A 195 23.86 -13.94 16.07
N LYS A 196 24.06 -13.00 15.15
CA LYS A 196 25.22 -12.08 15.16
C LYS A 196 25.01 -10.86 16.06
N ARG A 197 23.75 -10.49 16.33
CA ARG A 197 23.35 -9.32 17.13
C ARG A 197 22.19 -9.72 18.04
N VAL A 198 22.45 -10.69 18.91
CA VAL A 198 21.43 -11.29 19.77
C VAL A 198 20.81 -10.23 20.67
N GLN A 199 21.62 -9.38 21.32
CA GLN A 199 21.11 -8.32 22.20
C GLN A 199 20.16 -7.37 21.47
N GLN A 200 20.48 -6.98 20.23
CA GLN A 200 19.60 -6.13 19.43
C GLN A 200 18.23 -6.78 19.16
N SER A 201 18.18 -8.10 19.01
CA SER A 201 16.93 -8.84 18.84
C SER A 201 16.13 -8.89 20.16
N ILE A 202 16.85 -8.99 21.29
CA ILE A 202 16.26 -8.93 22.63
C ILE A 202 15.69 -7.53 22.90
N ASP A 203 16.46 -6.48 22.64
CA ASP A 203 16.06 -5.08 22.80
C ASP A 203 14.83 -4.74 21.95
N ARG A 204 14.72 -5.31 20.74
CA ARG A 204 13.51 -5.23 19.91
C ARG A 204 12.30 -5.88 20.61
N GLY A 205 12.48 -6.99 21.30
CA GLY A 205 11.43 -7.63 22.11
C GLY A 205 11.02 -6.78 23.31
N PHE A 206 11.98 -6.16 24.00
CA PHE A 206 11.70 -5.18 25.05
C PHE A 206 10.92 -3.97 24.51
N PHE A 207 11.32 -3.45 23.35
CA PHE A 207 10.63 -2.36 22.69
C PHE A 207 9.19 -2.73 22.29
N TYR A 208 8.99 -3.97 21.80
CA TYR A 208 7.66 -4.48 21.46
C TYR A 208 6.72 -4.45 22.66
N VAL A 209 7.20 -4.82 23.84
CA VAL A 209 6.40 -4.78 25.08
C VAL A 209 6.22 -3.33 25.55
N PHE A 210 7.27 -2.52 25.47
CA PHE A 210 7.21 -1.12 25.88
C PHE A 210 6.23 -0.25 25.08
N ALA A 211 6.16 -0.45 23.76
CA ALA A 211 5.43 0.44 22.86
C ALA A 211 3.92 0.54 23.19
N ASP A 212 3.37 1.75 23.10
CA ASP A 212 1.94 2.04 23.26
C ASP A 212 1.14 1.53 22.05
N LYS A 213 0.84 0.23 22.06
CA LYS A 213 0.11 -0.45 20.99
C LYS A 213 -1.38 -0.18 21.09
N ILE A 214 -2.06 -0.37 19.96
CA ILE A 214 -3.52 -0.37 19.91
C ILE A 214 -4.01 -1.46 20.87
N GLY A 215 -4.78 -1.04 21.88
CA GLY A 215 -5.28 -1.90 22.95
C GLY A 215 -4.46 -1.89 24.23
N THR A 216 -3.32 -1.18 24.30
CA THR A 216 -2.60 -0.97 25.56
C THR A 216 -3.53 -0.34 26.61
N VAL A 217 -3.59 -0.97 27.78
CA VAL A 217 -4.44 -0.52 28.89
C VAL A 217 -3.83 0.72 29.53
N ARG A 218 -4.68 1.66 29.97
CA ARG A 218 -4.27 2.82 30.74
C ARG A 218 -4.80 2.74 32.17
N GLY A 219 -4.00 3.18 33.12
CA GLY A 219 -4.39 3.32 34.51
C GLY A 219 -5.38 4.47 34.74
N PRO A 220 -5.92 4.62 35.96
CA PRO A 220 -6.80 5.74 36.33
C PRO A 220 -6.14 7.12 36.18
N ASP A 221 -4.81 7.17 36.18
CA ASP A 221 -3.97 8.36 35.97
C ASP A 221 -3.75 8.67 34.48
N GLY A 222 -4.32 7.88 33.56
CA GLY A 222 -4.15 8.01 32.12
C GLY A 222 -2.81 7.50 31.58
N LEU A 223 -1.92 7.02 32.46
CA LEU A 223 -0.63 6.46 32.07
C LEU A 223 -0.79 5.05 31.51
N VAL A 224 0.04 4.70 30.54
CA VAL A 224 0.06 3.33 29.98
C VAL A 224 0.47 2.33 31.06
N CYS A 225 -0.23 1.20 31.12
CA CYS A 225 0.13 0.06 31.95
C CYS A 225 1.35 -0.65 31.35
N THR A 226 2.50 0.01 31.44
CA THR A 226 3.82 -0.48 31.04
C THR A 226 4.84 -0.17 32.13
N GLU A 227 5.60 -1.16 32.57
CA GLU A 227 6.62 -0.99 33.62
C GLU A 227 7.85 -1.87 33.32
N GLY A 228 9.02 -1.53 33.86
CA GLY A 228 10.21 -2.36 33.71
C GLY A 228 11.47 -1.70 34.23
N ASN A 229 12.50 -2.50 34.48
CA ASN A 229 13.83 -2.00 34.84
C ASN A 229 14.74 -1.80 33.61
N TYR A 230 14.31 -2.21 32.42
CA TYR A 230 15.05 -2.07 31.16
C TYR A 230 14.16 -1.47 30.09
N LEU A 231 14.36 -0.18 29.81
CA LEU A 231 13.48 0.64 28.97
C LEU A 231 14.28 1.42 27.91
N PRO A 232 13.63 2.07 26.93
CA PRO A 232 14.33 2.87 25.94
C PRO A 232 15.19 3.99 26.55
N CYS A 233 16.23 4.40 25.83
CA CYS A 233 17.23 5.34 26.34
C CYS A 233 16.70 6.74 26.70
N TRP A 234 15.56 7.13 26.14
CA TRP A 234 14.87 8.38 26.45
C TRP A 234 14.05 8.35 27.75
N THR A 235 13.96 7.20 28.42
CA THR A 235 13.29 7.07 29.72
C THR A 235 14.24 7.38 30.88
N SER A 236 13.69 7.49 32.10
CA SER A 236 14.45 7.64 33.34
C SER A 236 15.01 6.32 33.92
N SER A 237 14.83 5.19 33.23
CA SER A 237 15.26 3.87 33.73
C SER A 237 16.78 3.78 33.89
N LEU A 238 17.25 3.01 34.88
CA LEU A 238 18.68 2.80 35.10
C LEU A 238 19.33 1.96 33.99
N LEU A 239 18.64 0.90 33.54
CA LEU A 239 19.10 0.09 32.42
C LEU A 239 18.38 0.54 31.15
N LYS A 240 19.16 0.83 30.12
CA LYS A 240 18.65 1.44 28.89
C LYS A 240 19.10 0.70 27.63
N TYR A 241 18.27 0.77 26.59
CA TYR A 241 18.65 0.34 25.23
C TYR A 241 18.35 1.40 24.19
N GLN A 242 19.10 1.37 23.09
CA GLN A 242 18.83 2.19 21.92
C GLN A 242 17.69 1.55 21.11
N VAL A 243 16.71 2.36 20.74
CA VAL A 243 15.66 1.95 19.81
C VAL A 243 16.05 2.42 18.41
N LEU A 244 16.00 1.50 17.45
CA LEU A 244 16.21 1.84 16.04
C LEU A 244 14.91 2.29 15.40
N GLY A 245 14.98 3.26 14.48
CA GLY A 245 13.79 3.81 13.81
C GLY A 245 13.02 2.77 12.98
N LYS A 246 13.69 1.68 12.59
CA LYS A 246 13.04 0.54 11.93
C LYS A 246 12.01 -0.16 12.83
N TRP A 247 12.20 -0.19 14.15
CA TRP A 247 11.32 -0.93 15.07
C TRP A 247 9.92 -0.31 15.17
N PRO A 248 9.73 0.99 15.48
CA PRO A 248 8.41 1.60 15.46
C PRO A 248 7.81 1.59 14.05
N GLU A 249 8.63 1.75 13.00
CA GLU A 249 8.17 1.66 11.62
C GLU A 249 7.58 0.28 11.29
N THR A 250 8.16 -0.81 11.79
CA THR A 250 7.61 -2.15 11.64
C THR A 250 6.28 -2.31 12.37
N LEU A 251 6.14 -1.79 13.59
CA LEU A 251 4.86 -1.85 14.33
C LEU A 251 3.77 -1.05 13.62
N TRP A 252 4.11 0.12 13.10
CA TRP A 252 3.18 0.97 12.34
C TRP A 252 2.73 0.28 11.04
N LYS A 253 3.67 -0.28 10.27
CA LYS A 253 3.35 -1.06 9.05
C LYS A 253 2.49 -2.29 9.33
N GLN A 254 2.64 -2.90 10.51
CA GLN A 254 1.81 -4.02 10.98
C GLN A 254 0.48 -3.57 11.62
N ARG A 255 0.18 -2.27 11.63
CA ARG A 255 -1.01 -1.68 12.26
C ARG A 255 -1.15 -2.02 13.75
N LYS A 256 -0.02 -2.17 14.45
CA LYS A 256 0.02 -2.40 15.90
C LYS A 256 0.04 -1.12 16.71
N ILE A 257 0.43 0.01 16.10
CA ILE A 257 0.43 1.35 16.70
C ILE A 257 -0.29 2.31 15.75
N THR A 258 -0.84 3.40 16.29
CA THR A 258 -1.46 4.47 15.49
C THR A 258 -0.41 5.32 14.78
N SER A 259 -0.83 6.15 13.81
CA SER A 259 0.04 7.13 13.16
C SER A 259 0.59 8.15 14.17
N ASP A 260 -0.22 8.58 15.15
CA ASP A 260 0.19 9.55 16.16
C ASP A 260 1.28 8.98 17.08
N VAL A 261 1.09 7.74 17.56
CA VAL A 261 2.11 7.05 18.37
C VAL A 261 3.38 6.82 17.54
N TYR A 262 3.24 6.48 16.26
CA TYR A 262 4.39 6.31 15.37
C TYR A 262 5.16 7.63 15.18
N GLU A 263 4.48 8.76 15.01
CA GLU A 263 5.10 10.08 14.90
C GLU A 263 5.88 10.42 16.16
N GLU A 264 5.30 10.23 17.34
CA GLU A 264 5.99 10.46 18.61
C GLU A 264 7.27 9.61 18.72
N LEU A 265 7.14 8.30 18.48
CA LEU A 265 8.28 7.36 18.52
C LEU A 265 9.34 7.69 17.47
N LEU A 266 8.95 8.25 16.32
CA LEU A 266 9.89 8.65 15.28
C LEU A 266 10.85 9.72 15.79
N PHE A 267 10.35 10.73 16.49
CA PHE A 267 11.20 11.79 17.06
C PHE A 267 12.01 11.31 18.26
N LEU A 268 11.45 10.43 19.10
CA LEU A 268 12.17 9.83 20.23
C LEU A 268 13.35 8.96 19.78
N THR A 269 13.20 8.22 18.69
CA THR A 269 14.28 7.34 18.17
C THR A 269 15.44 8.09 17.51
N ARG A 270 15.20 9.31 16.98
CA ARG A 270 16.20 10.15 16.28
C ARG A 270 16.93 9.45 15.12
N ASP A 271 16.34 8.39 14.56
CA ASP A 271 16.90 7.61 13.47
C ASP A 271 16.10 7.88 12.19
N GLY A 272 16.74 8.50 11.19
CA GLY A 272 16.15 8.72 9.85
C GLY A 272 14.84 9.50 9.84
N VAL A 273 14.66 10.43 10.78
CA VAL A 273 13.42 11.18 11.05
C VAL A 273 12.82 11.78 9.77
N ILE A 274 13.59 12.55 9.00
CA ILE A 274 13.08 13.27 7.82
C ILE A 274 12.48 12.32 6.77
N SER A 275 13.18 11.24 6.44
CA SER A 275 12.74 10.29 5.41
C SER A 275 11.46 9.55 5.83
N ARG A 276 11.41 9.11 7.10
CA ARG A 276 10.26 8.39 7.65
C ARG A 276 9.05 9.29 7.87
N GLN A 277 9.25 10.54 8.28
CA GLN A 277 8.18 11.53 8.43
C GLN A 277 7.53 11.83 7.08
N ARG A 278 8.32 11.95 6.00
CA ARG A 278 7.78 12.11 4.65
C ARG A 278 6.90 10.93 4.24
N ASN A 279 7.30 9.70 4.56
CA ASN A 279 6.48 8.51 4.27
C ASN A 279 5.18 8.51 5.09
N LEU A 280 5.25 8.88 6.38
CA LEU A 280 4.07 9.01 7.23
C LEU A 280 3.08 10.03 6.67
N ARG A 281 3.56 11.24 6.34
CA ARG A 281 2.74 12.30 5.75
C ARG A 281 2.09 11.86 4.45
N ALA A 282 2.85 11.27 3.53
CA ALA A 282 2.28 10.75 2.28
C ALA A 282 1.16 9.73 2.50
N CYS A 283 1.23 8.91 3.55
CA CYS A 283 0.15 8.01 3.92
C CYS A 283 -1.05 8.75 4.55
N GLN A 284 -0.81 9.76 5.39
CA GLN A 284 -1.86 10.59 5.99
C GLN A 284 -2.60 11.39 4.91
N ASP A 285 -1.88 12.09 4.04
CA ASP A 285 -2.42 12.85 2.91
C ASP A 285 -3.33 11.96 2.05
N ARG A 286 -2.91 10.71 1.80
CA ARG A 286 -3.72 9.76 1.03
C ARG A 286 -5.02 9.35 1.73
N VAL A 287 -5.00 9.21 3.05
CA VAL A 287 -6.20 8.92 3.85
C VAL A 287 -7.13 10.12 3.84
N GLU A 288 -6.60 11.33 4.00
CA GLU A 288 -7.37 12.57 3.94
C GLU A 288 -8.00 12.80 2.56
N GLU A 289 -7.26 12.56 1.48
CA GLU A 289 -7.79 12.59 0.11
C GLU A 289 -8.98 11.65 -0.08
N GLU A 290 -8.89 10.44 0.46
CA GLU A 290 -9.97 9.45 0.35
C GLU A 290 -11.20 9.87 1.16
N LEU A 291 -10.99 10.35 2.39
CA LEU A 291 -12.07 10.88 3.24
C LEU A 291 -12.75 12.08 2.57
N ALA A 292 -11.98 12.99 1.98
CA ALA A 292 -12.50 14.13 1.24
C ALA A 292 -13.31 13.68 0.01
N ARG A 293 -12.82 12.68 -0.74
CA ARG A 293 -13.54 12.11 -1.89
C ARG A 293 -14.87 11.49 -1.47
N GLN A 294 -14.85 10.68 -0.42
CA GLN A 294 -16.06 10.04 0.10
C GLN A 294 -17.06 11.07 0.65
N ALA A 295 -16.58 12.14 1.29
CA ALA A 295 -17.42 13.26 1.72
C ALA A 295 -18.08 13.98 0.54
N VAL A 296 -17.37 14.16 -0.58
CA VAL A 296 -17.93 14.71 -1.82
C VAL A 296 -18.98 13.77 -2.42
N GLU A 297 -18.70 12.47 -2.52
CA GLU A 297 -19.64 11.47 -3.04
C GLU A 297 -20.94 11.44 -2.22
N ASN A 298 -20.82 11.38 -0.89
CA ASN A 298 -21.97 11.43 0.02
C ASN A 298 -22.78 12.72 -0.16
N ARG A 299 -22.11 13.86 -0.37
CA ARG A 299 -22.77 15.14 -0.63
C ARG A 299 -23.50 15.14 -1.97
N VAL A 300 -22.88 14.60 -3.03
CA VAL A 300 -23.49 14.51 -4.37
C VAL A 300 -24.73 13.62 -4.32
N GLN A 301 -24.65 12.45 -3.68
CA GLN A 301 -25.79 11.56 -3.51
C GLN A 301 -26.94 12.24 -2.75
N ARG A 302 -26.62 12.92 -1.63
CA ARG A 302 -27.62 13.65 -0.85
C ARG A 302 -28.30 14.76 -1.64
N ILE A 303 -27.56 15.55 -2.42
CA ILE A 303 -28.12 16.66 -3.21
C ILE A 303 -28.95 16.13 -4.38
N ARG A 304 -28.42 15.17 -5.16
CA ARG A 304 -29.12 14.60 -6.32
C ARG A 304 -30.35 13.77 -5.94
N GLY A 305 -30.36 13.20 -4.73
CA GLY A 305 -31.50 12.49 -4.17
C GLY A 305 -32.62 13.41 -3.64
N ASN A 306 -32.40 14.72 -3.56
CA ASN A 306 -33.42 15.67 -3.11
C ASN A 306 -34.14 16.29 -4.32
N PRO A 307 -35.41 15.93 -4.60
CA PRO A 307 -36.16 16.43 -5.76
C PRO A 307 -36.53 17.91 -5.67
N GLU A 308 -36.48 18.53 -4.47
CA GLU A 308 -36.68 19.96 -4.30
C GLU A 308 -35.48 20.77 -4.81
N ILE A 309 -34.29 20.17 -4.77
CA ILE A 309 -33.02 20.82 -5.14
C ILE A 309 -32.59 20.42 -6.55
N TYR A 310 -32.71 19.15 -6.90
CA TYR A 310 -32.26 18.60 -8.18
C TYR A 310 -33.42 17.98 -8.93
N ARG A 311 -33.79 18.57 -10.08
CA ARG A 311 -34.80 18.04 -10.98
C ARG A 311 -34.13 17.49 -12.24
N PRO A 312 -34.64 16.39 -12.82
CA PRO A 312 -34.18 15.93 -14.13
C PRO A 312 -34.28 17.04 -15.17
N PHE A 313 -33.26 17.14 -16.02
CA PHE A 313 -33.26 18.10 -17.12
C PHE A 313 -34.24 17.67 -18.23
N PRO A 314 -34.88 18.64 -18.92
CA PRO A 314 -35.75 18.33 -20.05
C PRO A 314 -34.95 17.73 -21.21
N VAL A 315 -35.61 16.91 -22.01
CA VAL A 315 -35.03 16.38 -23.25
C VAL A 315 -35.02 17.49 -24.29
N VAL A 316 -33.84 17.87 -24.77
CA VAL A 316 -33.67 18.85 -25.85
C VAL A 316 -33.46 18.10 -27.17
N PRO A 317 -34.37 18.20 -28.17
CA PRO A 317 -34.29 17.43 -29.41
C PRO A 317 -32.96 17.56 -30.15
N GLY A 318 -32.43 18.78 -30.30
CA GLY A 318 -31.14 19.01 -30.97
C GLY A 318 -29.95 18.34 -30.28
N VAL A 319 -30.02 18.13 -28.96
CA VAL A 319 -28.99 17.36 -28.23
C VAL A 319 -29.14 15.86 -28.48
N GLN A 320 -30.36 15.35 -28.58
CA GLN A 320 -30.60 13.95 -28.93
C GLN A 320 -30.12 13.64 -30.34
N GLU A 321 -30.43 14.50 -31.31
CA GLU A 321 -29.94 14.39 -32.68
C GLU A 321 -28.41 14.42 -32.73
N TRP A 322 -27.79 15.34 -31.99
CA TRP A 322 -26.34 15.43 -31.86
C TRP A 322 -25.72 14.13 -31.29
N LEU A 323 -26.30 13.56 -30.22
CA LEU A 323 -25.81 12.31 -29.64
C LEU A 323 -25.89 11.14 -30.63
N GLN A 324 -26.91 11.10 -31.50
CA GLN A 324 -27.05 10.05 -32.52
C GLN A 324 -25.96 10.12 -33.60
N LEU A 325 -25.30 11.26 -33.80
CA LEU A 325 -24.19 11.37 -34.75
C LEU A 325 -23.01 10.47 -34.37
N PHE A 326 -22.83 10.20 -33.07
CA PHE A 326 -21.75 9.33 -32.57
C PHE A 326 -22.06 7.83 -32.69
N ALA A 327 -23.25 7.46 -33.18
CA ALA A 327 -23.61 6.06 -33.43
C ALA A 327 -23.07 5.55 -34.78
N LYS A 328 -22.57 6.45 -35.65
CA LYS A 328 -22.00 6.12 -36.96
C LYS A 328 -20.63 6.76 -37.08
N ASP A 329 -19.72 6.09 -37.78
CA ASP A 329 -18.41 6.66 -38.05
C ASP A 329 -18.51 7.89 -38.96
N ALA A 330 -17.84 8.96 -38.55
CA ALA A 330 -17.67 10.19 -39.32
C ALA A 330 -16.21 10.63 -39.30
N LEU A 331 -15.78 11.38 -40.33
CA LEU A 331 -14.41 11.91 -40.39
C LEU A 331 -14.14 12.94 -39.28
N ARG A 332 -15.18 13.69 -38.88
CA ARG A 332 -15.17 14.65 -37.77
C ARG A 332 -16.53 14.65 -37.11
N TYR A 333 -16.55 14.85 -35.80
CA TYR A 333 -17.79 14.99 -35.03
C TYR A 333 -17.98 16.44 -34.60
N PRO A 334 -19.22 16.96 -34.64
CA PRO A 334 -19.50 18.29 -34.13
C PRO A 334 -19.41 18.32 -32.60
N ILE A 335 -18.99 19.45 -32.05
CA ILE A 335 -19.06 19.69 -30.60
C ILE A 335 -20.45 20.25 -30.22
N LEU A 336 -20.90 20.02 -28.99
CA LEU A 336 -22.11 20.66 -28.48
C LEU A 336 -21.74 21.94 -27.72
N ILE A 337 -22.37 23.06 -28.05
CA ILE A 337 -22.26 24.31 -27.29
C ILE A 337 -23.58 24.56 -26.58
N VAL A 338 -23.53 24.55 -25.26
CA VAL A 338 -24.66 24.87 -24.39
C VAL A 338 -24.54 26.33 -23.98
N LEU A 339 -25.35 27.20 -24.58
CA LEU A 339 -25.39 28.64 -24.31
C LEU A 339 -26.52 28.96 -23.33
N GLY A 340 -26.27 29.84 -22.36
CA GLY A 340 -27.32 30.23 -21.41
C GLY A 340 -26.81 31.15 -20.31
N ALA A 341 -27.71 31.73 -19.53
CA ALA A 341 -27.35 32.66 -18.46
C ALA A 341 -26.52 31.98 -17.35
N SER A 342 -25.83 32.79 -16.54
CA SER A 342 -25.19 32.28 -15.31
C SER A 342 -26.25 31.62 -14.42
N ARG A 343 -25.89 30.52 -13.75
CA ARG A 343 -26.78 29.69 -12.91
C ARG A 343 -27.94 28.98 -13.65
N ALA A 344 -27.97 28.96 -14.98
CA ALA A 344 -28.97 28.19 -15.76
C ALA A 344 -28.77 26.66 -15.73
N GLY A 345 -27.85 26.13 -14.92
CA GLY A 345 -27.62 24.68 -14.80
C GLY A 345 -26.87 24.03 -15.97
N LYS A 346 -26.28 24.81 -16.89
CA LYS A 346 -25.59 24.33 -18.10
C LYS A 346 -24.60 23.18 -17.87
N THR A 347 -23.74 23.32 -16.86
CA THR A 347 -22.71 22.32 -16.53
C THR A 347 -23.33 21.02 -16.04
N GLU A 348 -24.34 21.10 -15.17
CA GLU A 348 -25.04 19.93 -14.68
C GLU A 348 -25.91 19.28 -15.78
N TYR A 349 -26.47 20.07 -16.69
CA TYR A 349 -27.12 19.57 -17.90
C TYR A 349 -26.13 18.78 -18.75
N ALA A 350 -25.00 19.38 -19.12
CA ALA A 350 -23.96 18.73 -19.93
C ALA A 350 -23.48 17.42 -19.29
N LYS A 351 -23.27 17.41 -17.96
CA LYS A 351 -22.87 16.20 -17.21
C LYS A 351 -23.97 15.13 -17.18
N SER A 352 -25.24 15.54 -17.16
CA SER A 352 -26.37 14.59 -17.12
C SER A 352 -26.54 13.78 -18.41
N LEU A 353 -25.96 14.23 -19.53
CA LEU A 353 -25.99 13.53 -20.82
C LEU A 353 -25.13 12.25 -20.83
N PHE A 354 -24.22 12.10 -19.86
CA PHE A 354 -23.20 11.06 -19.86
C PHE A 354 -23.10 10.35 -18.51
N ARG A 355 -22.55 9.13 -18.49
CA ARG A 355 -22.37 8.34 -17.27
C ARG A 355 -21.11 8.73 -16.52
N ARG A 356 -20.01 9.00 -17.24
CA ARG A 356 -18.68 9.32 -16.68
C ARG A 356 -17.96 10.39 -17.51
N PRO A 357 -18.54 11.60 -17.63
CA PRO A 357 -17.85 12.68 -18.34
C PRO A 357 -16.62 13.15 -17.56
N LEU A 358 -15.54 13.49 -18.28
CA LEU A 358 -14.44 14.24 -17.69
C LEU A 358 -14.78 15.73 -17.74
N GLU A 359 -14.93 16.35 -16.58
CA GLU A 359 -15.18 17.79 -16.45
C GLU A 359 -13.86 18.56 -16.39
N LEU A 360 -13.68 19.52 -17.30
CA LEU A 360 -12.52 20.39 -17.40
C LEU A 360 -12.96 21.83 -17.16
N LYS A 361 -12.46 22.45 -16.08
CA LYS A 361 -12.72 23.86 -15.77
C LYS A 361 -11.87 24.73 -16.68
N ILE A 362 -12.48 25.35 -17.70
CA ILE A 362 -11.77 26.20 -18.66
C ILE A 362 -11.73 27.65 -18.16
N GLY A 363 -12.87 28.26 -17.85
CA GLY A 363 -12.89 29.65 -17.38
C GLY A 363 -12.23 30.61 -18.39
N CYS A 364 -11.14 31.27 -17.95
CA CYS A 364 -10.32 32.17 -18.77
C CYS A 364 -9.02 31.51 -19.30
N LEU A 365 -8.87 30.19 -19.19
CA LEU A 365 -7.66 29.51 -19.64
C LEU A 365 -7.50 29.61 -21.16
N GLU A 366 -6.25 29.78 -21.59
CA GLU A 366 -5.86 29.74 -23.01
C GLU A 366 -5.40 28.34 -23.44
N PHE A 367 -5.24 27.40 -22.50
CA PHE A 367 -4.79 26.03 -22.76
C PHE A 367 -5.61 25.02 -21.94
N PHE A 368 -5.57 23.75 -22.34
CA PHE A 368 -6.27 22.69 -21.61
C PHE A 368 -5.68 22.50 -20.20
N PRO A 369 -6.51 22.39 -19.15
CA PRO A 369 -6.01 22.18 -17.80
C PRO A 369 -5.35 20.81 -17.64
N ASP A 370 -4.42 20.68 -16.69
CA ASP A 370 -3.71 19.43 -16.40
C ASP A 370 -4.64 18.25 -16.06
N THR A 371 -5.87 18.53 -15.60
CA THR A 371 -6.94 17.54 -15.41
C THR A 371 -7.20 16.71 -16.68
N MET A 372 -6.89 17.24 -17.87
CA MET A 372 -6.98 16.49 -19.13
C MET A 372 -6.11 15.21 -19.12
N ARG A 373 -5.03 15.17 -18.34
CA ARG A 373 -4.19 13.97 -18.14
C ARG A 373 -4.93 12.81 -17.48
N GLN A 374 -6.06 13.11 -16.84
CA GLN A 374 -6.91 12.10 -16.19
C GLN A 374 -7.87 11.44 -17.19
N PHE A 375 -7.99 11.96 -18.43
CA PHE A 375 -8.81 11.33 -19.45
C PHE A 375 -8.31 9.91 -19.73
N LYS A 376 -9.26 8.99 -19.83
CA LYS A 376 -9.01 7.56 -20.03
C LYS A 376 -10.05 7.04 -21.00
N ARG A 377 -9.59 6.72 -22.23
CA ARG A 377 -10.42 6.08 -23.26
C ARG A 377 -11.00 4.78 -22.72
N GLY A 378 -12.28 4.52 -22.99
CA GLY A 378 -13.02 3.37 -22.47
C GLY A 378 -13.51 3.50 -21.02
N TYR A 379 -13.05 4.51 -20.26
CA TYR A 379 -13.60 4.83 -18.93
C TYR A 379 -14.47 6.08 -18.96
N HIS A 380 -13.97 7.16 -19.57
CA HIS A 380 -14.75 8.39 -19.78
C HIS A 380 -15.51 8.29 -21.11
N ASP A 381 -16.78 8.69 -21.08
CA ASP A 381 -17.69 8.65 -22.23
C ASP A 381 -17.93 10.02 -22.87
N ALA A 382 -17.39 11.10 -22.30
CA ALA A 382 -17.40 12.44 -22.87
C ALA A 382 -16.40 13.39 -22.19
N ILE A 383 -16.24 14.58 -22.75
CA ILE A 383 -15.54 15.72 -22.15
C ILE A 383 -16.51 16.90 -22.00
N VAL A 384 -16.55 17.51 -20.82
CA VAL A 384 -17.30 18.73 -20.55
C VAL A 384 -16.32 19.87 -20.30
N LEU A 385 -16.24 20.81 -21.24
CA LEU A 385 -15.49 22.05 -21.14
C LEU A 385 -16.36 23.09 -20.42
N ASP A 386 -16.08 23.31 -19.14
CA ASP A 386 -16.92 24.12 -18.27
C ASP A 386 -16.51 25.60 -18.26
N ASP A 387 -17.52 26.47 -18.34
CA ASP A 387 -17.47 27.93 -18.24
C ASP A 387 -16.46 28.57 -19.21
N ILE A 388 -16.56 28.30 -20.51
CA ILE A 388 -15.70 28.94 -21.50
C ILE A 388 -16.05 30.43 -21.59
N ARG A 389 -15.11 31.29 -21.18
CA ARG A 389 -15.29 32.76 -21.17
C ARG A 389 -14.80 33.47 -22.42
N ASN A 390 -14.12 32.77 -23.33
CA ASN A 390 -13.73 33.28 -24.63
C ASN A 390 -13.79 32.15 -25.68
N LEU A 391 -14.58 32.33 -26.75
CA LEU A 391 -14.71 31.31 -27.81
C LEU A 391 -13.43 31.12 -28.64
N GLN A 392 -12.47 32.03 -28.55
CA GLN A 392 -11.13 31.85 -29.14
C GLN A 392 -10.49 30.55 -28.66
N PHE A 393 -10.74 30.13 -27.41
CA PHE A 393 -10.25 28.85 -26.88
C PHE A 393 -10.67 27.66 -27.77
N LEU A 394 -11.93 27.62 -28.22
CA LEU A 394 -12.43 26.52 -29.06
C LEU A 394 -11.81 26.57 -30.45
N VAL A 395 -11.64 27.77 -31.00
CA VAL A 395 -11.01 27.99 -32.32
C VAL A 395 -9.56 27.53 -32.31
N ASP A 396 -8.76 27.98 -31.34
CA ASP A 396 -7.34 27.65 -31.23
C ASP A 396 -7.11 26.16 -31.01
N HIS A 397 -8.12 25.46 -30.47
CA HIS A 397 -8.08 24.05 -30.15
C HIS A 397 -9.02 23.20 -30.99
N GLN A 398 -9.47 23.66 -32.16
CA GLN A 398 -10.43 22.96 -33.01
C GLN A 398 -10.02 21.52 -33.32
N GLU A 399 -8.72 21.29 -33.57
CA GLU A 399 -8.17 19.94 -33.80
C GLU A 399 -8.30 19.06 -32.56
N LYS A 400 -8.08 19.63 -31.37
CA LYS A 400 -8.13 18.88 -30.13
C LYS A 400 -9.55 18.52 -29.73
N VAL A 401 -10.52 19.41 -29.94
CA VAL A 401 -11.92 19.18 -29.55
C VAL A 401 -12.69 18.30 -30.52
N GLN A 402 -12.30 18.23 -31.80
CA GLN A 402 -12.93 17.31 -32.78
C GLN A 402 -12.23 15.95 -32.86
N GLY A 403 -10.96 15.87 -32.44
CA GLY A 403 -10.13 14.69 -32.60
C GLY A 403 -9.85 14.34 -34.07
N LYS A 404 -9.07 13.29 -34.28
CA LYS A 404 -8.74 12.74 -35.60
C LYS A 404 -8.82 11.22 -35.54
N TYR A 405 -9.30 10.59 -36.61
CA TYR A 405 -9.48 9.13 -36.66
C TYR A 405 -8.15 8.38 -36.84
N ASP A 406 -7.13 9.05 -37.35
CA ASP A 406 -5.86 8.48 -37.79
C ASP A 406 -4.67 8.86 -36.89
N CYS A 407 -4.85 9.70 -35.87
CA CYS A 407 -3.79 10.06 -34.94
C CYS A 407 -4.28 10.41 -33.53
N LEU A 408 -3.34 10.32 -32.58
CA LEU A 408 -3.56 10.80 -31.22
C LEU A 408 -3.37 12.32 -31.17
N VAL A 409 -4.20 13.00 -30.38
CA VAL A 409 -4.14 14.45 -30.18
C VAL A 409 -3.10 14.78 -29.11
N GLU A 410 -2.15 15.65 -29.43
CA GLU A 410 -1.18 16.18 -28.46
C GLU A 410 -1.80 17.30 -27.61
N PHE A 411 -1.72 17.16 -26.28
CA PHE A 411 -2.22 18.15 -25.32
C PHE A 411 -1.12 18.95 -24.63
N GLY A 412 0.13 18.45 -24.62
CA GLY A 412 1.27 19.22 -24.15
C GLY A 412 2.59 18.49 -24.31
N SER A 413 3.64 19.25 -24.57
CA SER A 413 5.02 18.79 -24.70
C SER A 413 5.99 19.62 -23.86
N THR A 414 7.08 19.00 -23.41
CA THR A 414 8.19 19.71 -22.77
C THR A 414 8.96 20.54 -23.79
N ALA A 415 9.61 21.62 -23.34
CA ALA A 415 10.55 22.37 -24.17
C ALA A 415 11.63 21.41 -24.72
N GLY A 416 11.67 21.25 -26.05
CA GLY A 416 12.53 20.28 -26.73
C GLY A 416 11.87 18.96 -27.16
N GLY A 417 10.56 18.78 -26.93
CA GLY A 417 9.78 17.66 -27.48
C GLY A 417 10.07 16.27 -26.89
N THR A 418 10.82 16.20 -25.77
CA THR A 418 11.27 14.93 -25.17
C THR A 418 10.17 14.20 -24.40
N CYS A 419 9.13 14.91 -23.94
CA CYS A 419 7.98 14.33 -23.26
C CYS A 419 6.72 15.01 -23.78
N ALA A 420 5.87 14.27 -24.50
CA ALA A 420 4.59 14.75 -25.01
C ALA A 420 3.44 13.86 -24.52
N PHE A 421 2.33 14.48 -24.14
CA PHE A 421 1.11 13.81 -23.70
C PHE A 421 0.08 13.79 -24.82
N HIS A 422 -0.33 12.57 -25.19
CA HIS A 422 -1.24 12.31 -26.30
C HIS A 422 -2.49 11.58 -25.83
N VAL A 423 -3.63 11.89 -26.47
CA VAL A 423 -4.93 11.29 -26.15
C VAL A 423 -5.69 10.91 -27.42
N ASP A 424 -6.31 9.72 -27.43
CA ASP A 424 -7.31 9.35 -28.44
C ASP A 424 -8.65 10.00 -28.11
N LEU A 425 -9.07 10.95 -28.95
CA LEU A 425 -10.35 11.66 -28.85
C LEU A 425 -11.30 11.38 -30.01
N PHE A 426 -10.99 10.41 -30.89
CA PHE A 426 -11.86 10.10 -32.01
C PHE A 426 -13.24 9.60 -31.52
N GLY A 427 -14.30 10.25 -31.98
CA GLY A 427 -15.67 9.90 -31.59
C GLY A 427 -15.96 10.11 -30.10
N VAL A 428 -15.18 10.94 -29.39
CA VAL A 428 -15.49 11.35 -28.02
C VAL A 428 -16.41 12.57 -28.07
N PRO A 429 -17.63 12.52 -27.51
CA PRO A 429 -18.49 13.69 -27.39
C PRO A 429 -17.84 14.78 -26.55
N VAL A 430 -17.79 16.01 -27.08
CA VAL A 430 -17.28 17.19 -26.38
C VAL A 430 -18.40 18.22 -26.25
N VAL A 431 -18.67 18.66 -25.02
CA VAL A 431 -19.66 19.68 -24.69
C VAL A 431 -18.98 20.90 -24.09
N ALA A 432 -19.22 22.08 -24.64
CA ALA A 432 -18.77 23.35 -24.11
C ALA A 432 -19.93 24.13 -23.48
N THR A 433 -19.77 24.59 -22.24
CA THR A 433 -20.75 25.48 -21.59
C THR A 433 -20.30 26.93 -21.71
N VAL A 434 -21.22 27.80 -22.15
CA VAL A 434 -20.93 29.19 -22.53
C VAL A 434 -21.99 30.13 -21.95
N ASN A 435 -21.57 31.31 -21.49
CA ASN A 435 -22.48 32.35 -21.00
C ASN A 435 -22.78 33.37 -22.09
N TYR A 436 -23.89 34.10 -22.00
CA TYR A 436 -24.18 35.24 -22.90
C TYR A 436 -23.16 36.38 -22.81
N SER A 437 -22.36 36.42 -21.75
CA SER A 437 -21.27 37.39 -21.56
C SER A 437 -19.91 36.89 -22.07
N THR A 438 -19.86 35.72 -22.70
CA THR A 438 -18.61 35.14 -23.22
C THR A 438 -18.04 36.02 -24.33
N GLN A 439 -16.73 36.25 -24.31
CA GLN A 439 -16.04 37.00 -25.37
C GLN A 439 -16.07 36.22 -26.68
N ASN A 440 -16.09 36.96 -27.79
CA ASN A 440 -16.10 36.41 -29.15
C ASN A 440 -17.32 35.52 -29.48
N LEU A 441 -18.47 35.73 -28.81
CA LEU A 441 -19.71 35.02 -29.13
C LEU A 441 -20.12 35.14 -30.61
N GLY A 442 -19.80 36.26 -31.27
CA GLY A 442 -20.06 36.45 -32.70
C GLY A 442 -19.39 35.40 -33.60
N PHE A 443 -18.39 34.66 -33.13
CA PHE A 443 -17.78 33.54 -33.86
C PHE A 443 -18.78 32.42 -34.18
N LEU A 444 -19.85 32.33 -33.40
CA LEU A 444 -20.96 31.43 -33.71
C LEU A 444 -21.66 31.80 -35.03
N ASP A 445 -21.54 33.02 -35.52
CA ASP A 445 -22.23 33.48 -36.73
C ASP A 445 -21.27 33.72 -37.90
N ASN A 446 -20.03 34.15 -37.61
CA ASN A 446 -19.12 34.68 -38.64
C ASN A 446 -17.77 33.96 -38.81
N HIS A 447 -17.39 33.06 -37.89
CA HIS A 447 -16.08 32.39 -37.95
C HIS A 447 -16.15 31.13 -38.82
N ASP A 448 -15.22 30.93 -39.76
CA ASP A 448 -15.22 29.80 -40.71
C ASP A 448 -15.52 28.43 -40.06
N TRP A 449 -14.74 28.07 -39.02
CA TRP A 449 -14.94 26.79 -38.33
C TRP A 449 -16.16 26.76 -37.40
N LEU A 450 -16.29 27.70 -36.46
CA LEU A 450 -17.38 27.71 -35.48
C LEU A 450 -18.74 28.02 -36.10
N ALA A 451 -18.86 28.89 -37.11
CA ALA A 451 -20.16 29.18 -37.73
C ALA A 451 -20.73 27.98 -38.50
N ASN A 452 -19.87 27.06 -38.96
CA ASN A 452 -20.27 25.89 -39.73
C ASN A 452 -21.08 24.88 -38.88
N PRO A 453 -22.34 24.58 -39.26
CA PRO A 453 -23.20 23.65 -38.50
C PRO A 453 -22.70 22.19 -38.53
N GLY A 454 -21.78 21.84 -39.42
CA GLY A 454 -21.11 20.53 -39.40
C GLY A 454 -20.06 20.38 -38.28
N ASN A 455 -19.58 21.48 -37.70
CA ASN A 455 -18.55 21.47 -36.66
C ASN A 455 -19.10 21.68 -35.25
N ARG A 456 -20.32 22.19 -35.12
CA ARG A 456 -20.98 22.39 -33.83
C ARG A 456 -22.49 22.23 -33.89
N VAL A 457 -23.08 21.93 -32.75
CA VAL A 457 -24.52 22.08 -32.48
C VAL A 457 -24.66 23.07 -31.34
N VAL A 458 -25.58 24.04 -31.45
CA VAL A 458 -25.81 25.02 -30.38
C VAL A 458 -27.21 24.89 -29.85
N VAL A 459 -27.30 24.80 -28.53
CA VAL A 459 -28.56 24.74 -27.79
C VAL A 459 -28.56 25.82 -26.73
N GLN A 460 -29.73 26.41 -26.51
CA GLN A 460 -29.95 27.41 -25.47
C GLN A 460 -30.68 26.78 -24.29
N LEU A 461 -30.24 27.08 -23.07
CA LEU A 461 -30.85 26.66 -21.81
C LEU A 461 -31.35 27.83 -20.97
#